data_AF-A0A2N5JAI1-F1
#
_entry.id   AF-A0A2N5JAI1-F1
#
_cell.length_a   1.000
_cell.length_b   1.000
_cell.length_c   1.000
_cell.angle_alpha   90.00
_cell.angle_beta   90.00
_cell.angle_gamma   90.00
#
_symmetry.space_group_name_H-M   'P 1'
#
loop_
_entity.id
_entity.type
_entity.pdbx_description
1 polymer ?
#
loop_
_entity_poly.entity_id
_entity_poly.type
_entity_poly.pdbx_seq_one_letter_code
_entity_poly.pdbx_strand_id
1 'polypeptide(L)'
;MTGFMKKDSELCSSRQRVICTRLAEQIGIAPTFSLAVLVMRAGLGRPEANFRIDLPDGGYRLVDLAYPDLKLAIEYQGAYHADPSQMRADASRWNQLRALGWEIVFVTADDLRTDRTRRLIIEVIRATMRRQAILLNLAAVL
;
A
#
# COMPACT_ATOMS: atom_id res chain seq x y z
N MET A 1 1.75 -24.54 9.58
CA MET A 1 0.66 -24.74 8.60
C MET A 1 -0.65 -24.25 9.20
N THR A 2 -1.38 -23.41 8.44
CA THR A 2 -2.83 -23.14 8.51
C THR A 2 -3.43 -22.70 9.86
N GLY A 3 -3.38 -21.38 10.15
CA GLY A 3 -4.15 -20.78 11.25
C GLY A 3 -4.78 -19.42 10.97
N PHE A 4 -4.25 -18.65 10.00
CA PHE A 4 -4.68 -17.27 9.78
C PHE A 4 -5.92 -17.13 8.86
N MET A 5 -6.13 -18.07 7.94
CA MET A 5 -7.10 -17.92 6.84
C MET A 5 -8.57 -18.20 7.17
N LYS A 6 -8.92 -18.75 8.35
CA LYS A 6 -10.30 -19.22 8.61
C LYS A 6 -11.22 -18.24 9.34
N LYS A 7 -10.76 -17.09 9.82
CA LYS A 7 -11.60 -16.20 10.66
C LYS A 7 -12.17 -14.96 9.99
N ASP A 8 -11.72 -14.61 8.79
CA ASP A 8 -12.11 -13.32 8.18
C ASP A 8 -13.29 -13.40 7.19
N SER A 9 -13.77 -14.60 6.86
CA SER A 9 -14.84 -14.82 5.87
C SER A 9 -16.25 -14.43 6.35
N GLU A 10 -16.47 -14.25 7.65
CA GLU A 10 -17.81 -14.04 8.22
C GLU A 10 -18.15 -12.57 8.56
N LEU A 11 -17.20 -11.64 8.44
CA LEU A 11 -17.33 -10.28 9.02
C LEU A 11 -17.53 -9.16 7.98
N CYS A 12 -18.12 -9.45 6.82
CA CYS A 12 -18.32 -8.47 5.75
C CYS A 12 -19.82 -8.17 5.55
N SER A 13 -20.24 -6.94 5.84
CA SER A 13 -21.62 -6.48 5.58
C SER A 13 -21.95 -6.59 4.09
N SER A 14 -23.23 -6.76 3.75
CA SER A 14 -23.72 -7.09 2.42
C SER A 14 -23.27 -6.14 1.29
N ARG A 15 -22.90 -4.88 1.58
CA ARG A 15 -22.32 -3.94 0.59
C ARG A 15 -20.80 -4.08 0.39
N GLN A 16 -20.06 -4.53 1.40
CA GLN A 16 -18.60 -4.70 1.33
C GLN A 16 -18.20 -6.03 0.64
N ARG A 17 -19.13 -6.98 0.54
CA ARG A 17 -18.90 -8.30 -0.05
C ARG A 17 -18.47 -8.25 -1.53
N VAL A 18 -19.09 -7.39 -2.34
CA VAL A 18 -18.76 -7.23 -3.78
C VAL A 18 -17.39 -6.54 -3.98
N ILE A 19 -17.02 -5.62 -3.07
CA ILE A 19 -15.75 -4.91 -3.12
C ILE A 19 -14.59 -5.88 -2.84
N CYS A 20 -14.74 -6.76 -1.84
CA CYS A 20 -13.74 -7.77 -1.50
C CYS A 20 -13.48 -8.77 -2.64
N THR A 21 -14.51 -9.20 -3.39
CA THR A 21 -14.35 -10.18 -4.48
C THR A 21 -13.50 -9.63 -5.63
N ARG A 22 -13.78 -8.42 -6.11
CA ARG A 22 -12.99 -7.78 -7.19
C ARG A 22 -11.55 -7.46 -6.77
N LEU A 23 -11.35 -7.05 -5.51
CA LEU A 23 -10.01 -6.83 -4.96
C LEU A 23 -9.22 -8.13 -4.84
N ALA A 24 -9.84 -9.24 -4.44
CA ALA A 24 -9.17 -10.54 -4.38
C ALA A 24 -8.70 -11.03 -5.76
N GLU A 25 -9.52 -10.82 -6.80
CA GLU A 25 -9.18 -11.13 -8.20
C GLU A 25 -8.03 -10.26 -8.74
N GLN A 26 -7.97 -8.98 -8.36
CA GLN A 26 -6.92 -8.04 -8.80
C GLN A 26 -5.60 -8.19 -8.06
N ILE A 27 -5.62 -8.64 -6.80
CA ILE A 27 -4.46 -8.56 -5.90
C ILE A 27 -3.56 -9.80 -5.99
N GLY A 28 -4.10 -11.00 -6.23
CA GLY A 28 -3.33 -12.23 -6.47
C GLY A 28 -2.40 -12.72 -5.35
N ILE A 29 -2.11 -11.90 -4.33
CA ILE A 29 -1.09 -12.10 -3.30
C ILE A 29 -1.71 -11.82 -1.92
N ALA A 30 -1.71 -12.82 -1.01
CA ALA A 30 -2.45 -12.78 0.25
C ALA A 30 -2.06 -11.62 1.22
N PRO A 31 -0.76 -11.25 1.37
CA PRO A 31 -0.36 -10.07 2.16
C PRO A 31 -0.98 -8.76 1.65
N THR A 32 -0.89 -8.49 0.35
CA THR A 32 -1.42 -7.27 -0.28
C THR A 32 -2.94 -7.17 -0.12
N PHE A 33 -3.65 -8.29 -0.18
CA PHE A 33 -5.11 -8.32 0.04
C PHE A 33 -5.47 -7.98 1.48
N SER A 34 -4.76 -8.59 2.44
CA SER A 34 -4.96 -8.34 3.87
C SER A 34 -4.69 -6.87 4.22
N LEU A 35 -3.65 -6.28 3.60
CA LEU A 35 -3.31 -4.87 3.75
C LEU A 35 -4.39 -3.95 3.18
N ALA A 36 -4.92 -4.25 1.98
CA ALA A 36 -6.02 -3.48 1.39
C ALA A 36 -7.26 -3.50 2.29
N VAL A 37 -7.62 -4.67 2.85
CA VAL A 37 -8.75 -4.79 3.79
C VAL A 37 -8.50 -4.00 5.06
N LEU A 38 -7.29 -4.05 5.62
CA LEU A 38 -6.92 -3.29 6.81
C LEU A 38 -7.12 -1.78 6.61
N VAL A 39 -6.60 -1.25 5.51
CA VAL A 39 -6.68 0.18 5.15
C VAL A 39 -8.13 0.61 4.92
N MET A 40 -8.92 -0.19 4.20
CA MET A 40 -10.35 0.11 3.99
C MET A 40 -11.15 0.09 5.29
N ARG A 41 -10.92 -0.90 6.17
CA ARG A 41 -11.58 -0.99 7.49
C ARG A 41 -11.19 0.17 8.41
N ALA A 42 -10.03 0.78 8.21
CA ALA A 42 -9.57 1.96 8.93
C ALA A 42 -10.18 3.28 8.44
N GLY A 43 -11.08 3.24 7.44
CA GLY A 43 -11.75 4.42 6.91
C GLY A 43 -10.89 5.29 5.99
N LEU A 44 -9.80 4.74 5.44
CA LEU A 44 -8.86 5.48 4.58
C LEU A 44 -9.25 5.45 3.09
N GLY A 45 -10.49 5.09 2.77
CA GLY A 45 -10.95 4.92 1.39
C GLY A 45 -10.43 3.64 0.73
N ARG A 46 -10.62 3.52 -0.59
CA ARG A 46 -10.24 2.33 -1.37
C ARG A 46 -8.93 2.60 -2.12
N PRO A 47 -7.85 1.86 -1.82
CA PRO A 47 -6.65 1.92 -2.64
C PRO A 47 -6.83 1.17 -3.96
N GLU A 48 -6.05 1.56 -4.96
CA GLU A 48 -5.87 0.80 -6.21
C GLU A 48 -4.73 -0.21 -6.03
N ALA A 49 -4.97 -1.47 -6.40
CA ALA A 49 -3.97 -2.51 -6.26
C ALA A 49 -3.15 -2.72 -7.53
N ASN A 50 -1.91 -3.19 -7.40
CA ASN A 50 -0.99 -3.43 -8.52
C ASN A 50 -0.95 -2.23 -9.47
N PHE A 51 -0.88 -1.03 -8.89
CA PHE A 51 -1.03 0.21 -9.64
C PHE A 51 0.23 0.50 -10.45
N ARG A 52 0.04 0.80 -11.73
CA ARG A 52 1.12 1.10 -12.67
C ARG A 52 1.49 2.58 -12.60
N ILE A 53 2.76 2.84 -12.30
CA ILE A 53 3.39 4.16 -12.38
C ILE A 53 4.34 4.15 -13.56
N ASP A 54 4.04 4.95 -14.58
CA ASP A 54 4.92 5.14 -15.74
C ASP A 54 6.13 6.01 -15.35
N LEU A 55 7.30 5.64 -15.86
CA LEU A 55 8.57 6.32 -15.62
C LEU A 55 8.98 7.17 -16.83
N PRO A 56 9.78 8.25 -16.63
CA PRO A 56 10.23 9.11 -17.73
C PRO A 56 11.09 8.41 -18.79
N ASP A 57 11.71 7.28 -18.45
CA ASP A 57 12.53 6.48 -19.36
C ASP A 57 11.71 5.52 -20.25
N GLY A 58 10.37 5.62 -20.19
CA GLY A 58 9.46 4.72 -20.90
C GLY A 58 9.23 3.38 -20.19
N GLY A 59 9.88 3.16 -19.04
CA GLY A 59 9.61 2.03 -18.16
C GLY A 59 8.37 2.24 -17.30
N TYR A 60 8.06 1.25 -16.46
CA TYR A 60 7.03 1.38 -15.43
C TYR A 60 7.41 0.64 -14.16
N ARG A 61 6.70 0.94 -13.07
CA ARG A 61 6.72 0.19 -11.81
C ARG A 61 5.29 -0.16 -11.41
N LEU A 62 5.12 -1.36 -10.88
CA LEU A 62 3.89 -1.74 -10.19
C LEU A 62 4.13 -1.52 -8.70
N VAL A 63 3.14 -0.91 -8.05
CA VAL A 63 3.10 -0.78 -6.60
C VAL A 63 1.93 -1.58 -6.04
N ASP A 64 2.14 -2.17 -4.86
CA ASP A 64 1.17 -3.07 -4.22
C ASP A 64 -0.20 -2.41 -4.06
N LEU A 65 -0.22 -1.22 -3.45
CA LEU A 65 -1.41 -0.39 -3.25
C LEU A 65 -1.09 1.08 -3.50
N ALA A 66 -2.02 1.81 -4.09
CA ALA A 66 -1.86 3.24 -4.38
C ALA A 66 -3.11 4.07 -4.08
N TYR A 67 -2.86 5.33 -3.76
CA TYR A 67 -3.81 6.44 -3.86
C TYR A 67 -3.28 7.42 -4.91
N PRO A 68 -3.65 7.28 -6.19
CA PRO A 68 -3.03 8.06 -7.28
C PRO A 68 -3.20 9.57 -7.13
N ASP A 69 -4.38 10.02 -6.68
CA ASP A 69 -4.66 11.45 -6.44
C ASP A 69 -3.76 12.07 -5.37
N LEU A 70 -3.24 11.23 -4.46
CA LEU A 70 -2.31 11.65 -3.41
C LEU A 70 -0.86 11.33 -3.76
N LYS A 71 -0.60 10.70 -4.92
CA LYS A 71 0.68 10.07 -5.26
C LYS A 71 1.27 9.31 -4.06
N LEU A 72 0.47 8.46 -3.42
CA LEU A 72 0.89 7.66 -2.28
C LEU A 72 0.88 6.19 -2.66
N ALA A 73 2.01 5.50 -2.49
CA ALA A 73 2.13 4.06 -2.59
C ALA A 73 2.29 3.43 -1.20
N ILE A 74 1.74 2.23 -1.01
CA ILE A 74 1.92 1.41 0.17
C ILE A 74 2.45 0.05 -0.29
N GLU A 75 3.62 -0.33 0.21
CA GLU A 75 4.40 -1.48 -0.27
C GLU A 75 4.59 -2.48 0.85
N TYR A 76 4.16 -3.73 0.65
CA TYR A 76 4.45 -4.79 1.60
C TYR A 76 5.88 -5.29 1.40
N GLN A 77 6.71 -5.15 2.44
CA GLN A 77 8.08 -5.63 2.45
C GLN A 77 8.14 -6.98 3.17
N GLY A 78 8.31 -8.04 2.38
CA GLY A 78 8.56 -9.38 2.90
C GLY A 78 9.93 -9.48 3.59
N ALA A 79 10.14 -10.55 4.35
CA ALA A 79 11.39 -10.81 5.08
C ALA A 79 12.62 -11.10 4.18
N TYR A 80 12.51 -10.88 2.87
CA TYR A 80 13.45 -11.35 1.85
C TYR A 80 14.26 -10.20 1.23
N HIS A 81 15.04 -9.48 2.04
CA HIS A 81 15.99 -8.48 1.51
C HIS A 81 17.34 -8.55 2.24
N ALA A 82 17.94 -9.74 2.32
CA ALA A 82 19.27 -9.94 2.90
C ALA A 82 20.42 -9.72 1.90
N ASP A 83 20.13 -9.50 0.61
CA ASP A 83 21.16 -9.23 -0.41
C ASP A 83 21.39 -7.72 -0.58
N PRO A 84 22.62 -7.20 -0.33
CA PRO A 84 22.96 -5.79 -0.51
C PRO A 84 22.77 -5.27 -1.95
N SER A 85 22.78 -6.14 -2.96
CA SER A 85 22.54 -5.72 -4.35
C SER A 85 21.06 -5.36 -4.56
N GLN A 86 20.14 -6.17 -4.02
CA GLN A 86 18.71 -5.91 -4.04
C GLN A 86 18.35 -4.65 -3.25
N MET A 87 18.92 -4.47 -2.05
CA MET A 87 18.70 -3.27 -1.25
C MET A 87 19.04 -1.98 -2.01
N ARG A 88 20.16 -1.98 -2.75
CA ARG A 88 20.56 -0.82 -3.57
C ARG A 88 19.62 -0.60 -4.75
N ALA A 89 19.19 -1.68 -5.41
CA ALA A 89 18.22 -1.59 -6.50
C ALA A 89 16.87 -1.04 -6.02
N ASP A 90 16.38 -1.49 -4.86
CA ASP A 90 15.16 -0.99 -4.24
C ASP A 90 15.27 0.47 -3.85
N ALA A 91 16.36 0.88 -3.21
CA ALA A 91 16.60 2.29 -2.88
C ALA A 91 16.57 3.19 -4.15
N SER A 92 17.23 2.76 -5.22
CA SER A 92 17.21 3.46 -6.52
C SER A 92 15.80 3.55 -7.09
N ARG A 93 15.06 2.43 -7.09
CA ARG A 93 13.66 2.35 -7.53
C ARG A 93 12.77 3.35 -6.77
N TRP A 94 12.92 3.42 -5.46
CA TRP A 94 12.11 4.32 -4.62
C TRP A 94 12.48 5.78 -4.77
N ASN A 95 13.75 6.10 -4.99
CA ASN A 95 14.16 7.46 -5.30
C ASN A 95 13.59 7.94 -6.65
N GLN A 96 13.47 7.06 -7.65
CA GLN A 96 12.81 7.40 -8.92
C GLN A 96 11.33 7.77 -8.69
N LEU A 97 10.59 6.97 -7.93
CA LEU A 97 9.19 7.28 -7.63
C LEU A 97 9.05 8.58 -6.83
N ARG A 98 9.92 8.81 -5.84
CA ARG A 98 9.95 10.07 -5.08
C ARG A 98 10.22 11.29 -5.95
N ALA A 99 11.11 11.18 -6.94
CA ALA A 99 11.36 12.25 -7.90
C ALA A 99 10.11 12.60 -8.74
N LEU A 100 9.18 11.64 -8.91
CA LEU A 100 7.89 11.85 -9.57
C LEU A 100 6.80 12.40 -8.61
N GLY A 101 7.17 12.73 -7.37
CA GLY A 101 6.29 13.25 -6.32
C GLY A 101 5.54 12.17 -5.55
N TRP A 102 5.90 10.89 -5.72
CA TRP A 102 5.28 9.81 -4.95
C TRP A 102 5.89 9.67 -3.56
N GLU A 103 5.05 9.48 -2.56
CA GLU A 103 5.50 8.97 -1.26
C GLU A 103 5.27 7.47 -1.17
N ILE A 104 6.18 6.76 -0.49
CA ILE A 104 6.10 5.31 -0.30
C ILE A 104 6.09 5.00 1.19
N VAL A 105 5.04 4.32 1.66
CA VAL A 105 4.97 3.75 3.01
C VAL A 105 5.26 2.25 2.92
N PHE A 106 6.32 1.81 3.58
CA PHE A 106 6.63 0.39 3.70
C PHE A 106 5.87 -0.25 4.86
N VAL A 107 5.32 -1.43 4.63
CA VAL A 107 4.61 -2.24 5.61
C VAL A 107 5.25 -3.60 5.69
N THR A 108 5.68 -4.01 6.87
CA THR A 108 6.30 -5.31 7.09
C THR A 108 5.34 -6.29 7.76
N ALA A 109 5.75 -7.55 7.88
CA ALA A 109 5.03 -8.53 8.70
C ALA A 109 4.88 -8.08 10.17
N ASP A 110 5.88 -7.37 10.71
CA ASP A 110 5.86 -6.89 12.10
C ASP A 110 4.82 -5.78 12.31
N ASP A 111 4.64 -4.91 11.33
CA ASP A 111 3.59 -3.89 11.35
C ASP A 111 2.19 -4.53 11.42
N LEU A 112 2.01 -5.68 10.76
CA LEU A 112 0.74 -6.40 10.70
C LEU A 112 0.51 -7.39 11.87
N ARG A 113 1.52 -7.61 12.71
CA ARG A 113 1.54 -8.69 13.71
C ARG A 113 0.51 -8.54 14.84
N THR A 114 0.29 -7.33 15.36
CA THR A 114 -0.56 -7.08 16.54
C THR A 114 -1.56 -5.95 16.29
N ASP A 115 -2.61 -5.86 17.11
CA ASP A 115 -3.57 -4.74 17.03
C ASP A 115 -2.91 -3.38 17.31
N ARG A 116 -1.86 -3.37 18.15
CA ARG A 116 -1.09 -2.17 18.42
C ARG A 116 -0.28 -1.74 17.20
N THR A 117 0.50 -2.64 16.61
CA THR A 117 1.33 -2.34 15.43
C THR A 117 0.46 -1.99 14.22
N ARG A 118 -0.66 -2.69 14.02
CA ARG A 118 -1.64 -2.37 12.96
C ARG A 118 -2.20 -0.95 13.10
N ARG A 119 -2.53 -0.52 14.32
CA ARG A 119 -2.96 0.87 14.56
C ARG A 119 -1.85 1.88 14.25
N LEU A 120 -0.62 1.60 14.65
CA LEU A 120 0.51 2.50 14.39
C LEU A 120 0.75 2.68 12.88
N ILE A 121 0.76 1.60 12.09
CA ILE A 121 0.98 1.72 10.65
C ILE A 121 -0.19 2.43 9.95
N ILE A 122 -1.43 2.25 10.42
CA ILE A 122 -2.59 3.04 9.95
C ILE A 122 -2.39 4.53 10.21
N GLU A 123 -1.90 4.93 11.40
CA GLU A 123 -1.64 6.34 11.70
C GLU A 123 -0.54 6.92 10.81
N VAL A 124 0.51 6.15 10.53
CA VAL A 124 1.56 6.54 9.57
C VAL A 124 0.97 6.78 8.18
N ILE A 125 0.16 5.84 7.66
CA ILE A 125 -0.49 5.99 6.36
C ILE A 125 -1.38 7.25 6.35
N ARG A 126 -2.21 7.45 7.39
CA ARG A 126 -3.09 8.62 7.49
C ARG A 126 -2.31 9.93 7.53
N ALA A 127 -1.23 10.00 8.31
CA ALA A 127 -0.37 11.17 8.38
C ALA A 127 0.25 11.49 7.02
N THR A 128 0.72 10.47 6.31
CA THR A 128 1.28 10.61 4.96
C THR A 128 0.22 11.08 3.95
N MET A 129 -1.00 10.53 3.97
CA MET A 129 -2.09 10.99 3.12
C MET A 129 -2.37 12.48 3.32
N ARG A 130 -2.45 12.94 4.58
CA ARG A 130 -2.65 14.36 4.90
C ARG A 130 -1.51 15.23 4.39
N ARG A 131 -0.26 14.79 4.58
CA ARG A 131 0.91 15.52 4.09
C ARG A 131 0.89 15.66 2.57
N GLN A 132 0.61 14.58 1.85
CA GLN A 132 0.54 14.60 0.38
C GLN A 132 -0.60 15.49 -0.12
N ALA A 133 -1.78 15.44 0.52
CA ALA A 133 -2.88 16.33 0.17
C ALA A 133 -2.49 17.82 0.28
N ILE A 134 -1.76 18.19 1.34
CA ILE A 134 -1.24 19.55 1.51
C ILE A 134 -0.21 19.88 0.43
N LEU A 135 0.80 19.04 0.21
CA LEU A 135 1.87 19.29 -0.75
C LEU A 135 1.36 19.43 -2.19
N LEU A 136 0.45 18.55 -2.60
CA LEU A 136 -0.13 18.58 -3.94
C LEU A 136 -1.07 19.77 -4.13
N ASN A 137 -1.82 20.16 -3.09
CA ASN A 137 -2.63 21.37 -3.15
C ASN A 137 -1.77 22.63 -3.22
N LEU A 138 -0.64 22.70 -2.51
CA LEU A 138 0.30 23.81 -2.60
C LEU A 138 0.96 23.88 -3.98
N ALA A 139 1.37 22.74 -4.53
CA ALA A 139 1.97 22.67 -5.87
C ALA A 139 0.99 23.08 -6.99
N ALA A 140 -0.32 22.97 -6.78
CA ALA A 140 -1.32 23.42 -7.75
C ALA A 140 -1.50 24.96 -7.79
N VAL A 141 -0.94 25.69 -6.82
CA VAL A 141 -1.09 27.14 -6.65
C VAL A 141 0.21 27.91 -6.95
N LEU A 142 1.33 27.20 -7.12
CA LEU A 142 2.63 27.74 -7.51
C LEU A 142 2.86 27.61 -9.02
#